data_AF-A0A7W4B4X6-F1
#
_entry.id   AF-A0A7W4B4X6-F1
#
_cell.length_a   1.000
_cell.length_b   1.000
_cell.length_c   1.000
_cell.angle_alpha   90.00
_cell.angle_beta   90.00
_cell.angle_gamma   90.00
#
_symmetry.space_group_name_H-M   'P 1'
#
loop_
_entity.id
_entity.type
_entity.pdbx_description
1 polymer ?
#
loop_
_entity_poly.entity_id
_entity_poly.type
_entity_poly.pdbx_seq_one_letter_code
_entity_poly.pdbx_strand_id
1 'polypeptide(L)'
;MLIIRKFQNGDELTLREIFFNTIRNVNIKDYSQIQVQAWAPDDYDQPEWYKRISAINPFVAILNGEVVGYADVQDDGYIDHFFCHWQHQGKGIGKALQ
;
A
#
# COMPACT_ATOMS: atom_id res chain seq x y z
N MET A 1 13.48 -2.95 13.87
CA MET A 1 12.53 -2.05 14.56
C MET A 1 11.45 -1.64 13.58
N LEU A 2 10.19 -1.74 13.99
CA LEU A 2 9.04 -1.27 13.21
C LEU A 2 8.68 0.14 13.64
N ILE A 3 8.53 1.05 12.69
CA ILE A 3 8.17 2.46 12.91
C ILE A 3 6.98 2.77 12.03
N ILE A 4 6.00 3.49 12.58
CA ILE A 4 4.90 4.06 11.79
C ILE A 4 5.12 5.56 11.71
N ARG A 5 5.00 6.11 10.50
CA ARG A 5 5.02 7.56 10.27
C ARG A 5 3.95 7.96 9.27
N LYS A 6 3.63 9.25 9.19
CA LYS A 6 2.84 9.77 8.07
C LYS A 6 3.63 9.69 6.76
N PHE A 7 2.88 9.60 5.66
CA PHE A 7 3.36 9.73 4.30
C PHE A 7 4.25 10.97 4.13
N GLN A 8 5.27 10.83 3.29
CA GLN A 8 6.21 11.88 2.92
C GLN A 8 6.41 11.87 1.41
N ASN A 9 6.63 13.06 0.84
CA ASN A 9 7.00 13.18 -0.57
C ASN A 9 8.25 12.33 -0.84
N GLY A 10 8.20 11.50 -1.88
CA GLY A 10 9.20 10.49 -2.19
C GLY A 10 8.75 9.05 -1.92
N ASP A 11 7.71 8.84 -1.09
CA ASP A 11 7.16 7.51 -0.83
C ASP A 11 6.30 6.98 -2.00
N GLU A 12 5.83 7.84 -2.90
CA GLU A 12 4.74 7.55 -3.83
C GLU A 12 5.03 6.33 -4.70
N LEU A 13 6.26 6.22 -5.21
CA LEU A 13 6.68 5.10 -6.04
C LEU A 13 6.71 3.80 -5.23
N THR A 14 7.29 3.82 -4.03
CA THR A 14 7.36 2.63 -3.17
C THR A 14 5.97 2.16 -2.72
N LEU A 15 5.05 3.10 -2.42
CA LEU A 15 3.67 2.74 -2.11
C LEU A 15 2.94 2.15 -3.33
N ARG A 16 3.20 2.66 -4.54
CA ARG A 16 2.67 2.09 -5.79
C ARG A 16 3.18 0.67 -6.02
N GLU A 17 4.45 0.41 -5.74
CA GLU A 17 5.05 -0.92 -5.86
C GLU A 17 4.45 -1.90 -4.86
N ILE A 18 4.23 -1.47 -3.61
CA ILE A 18 3.53 -2.28 -2.59
C ILE A 18 2.11 -2.60 -3.05
N PHE A 19 1.34 -1.59 -3.45
CA PHE A 19 -0.02 -1.74 -3.96
C PHE A 19 -0.07 -2.78 -5.09
N PHE A 20 0.76 -2.59 -6.11
CA PHE A 20 0.83 -3.46 -7.28
C PHE A 20 1.20 -4.88 -6.89
N ASN A 21 2.35 -5.07 -6.25
CA ASN A 21 2.87 -6.40 -6.00
C ASN A 21 1.98 -7.17 -5.02
N THR A 22 1.32 -6.49 -4.09
CA THR A 22 0.36 -7.13 -3.19
C THR A 22 -0.83 -7.66 -3.97
N ILE A 23 -1.44 -6.84 -4.82
CA ILE A 23 -2.56 -7.27 -5.67
C ILE A 23 -2.15 -8.43 -6.60
N ARG A 24 -0.98 -8.32 -7.23
CA ARG A 24 -0.53 -9.27 -8.27
C ARG A 24 0.03 -10.58 -7.70
N ASN A 25 0.55 -10.61 -6.47
CA ASN A 25 1.18 -11.80 -5.88
C ASN A 25 0.40 -12.40 -4.71
N VAL A 26 -0.42 -11.60 -4.02
CA VAL A 26 -1.21 -12.07 -2.86
C VAL A 26 -2.66 -12.27 -3.28
N ASN A 27 -3.33 -11.21 -3.73
CA ASN A 27 -4.76 -11.23 -4.02
C ASN A 27 -5.13 -12.09 -5.25
N ILE A 28 -4.19 -12.37 -6.15
CA ILE A 28 -4.38 -13.31 -7.28
C ILE A 28 -4.89 -14.70 -6.85
N LYS A 29 -4.71 -15.07 -5.58
CA LYS A 29 -5.23 -16.33 -5.02
C LYS A 29 -6.75 -16.36 -4.94
N ASP A 30 -7.39 -15.20 -4.82
CA ASP A 30 -8.83 -15.04 -4.61
C ASP A 30 -9.55 -14.42 -5.81
N TYR A 31 -8.78 -13.83 -6.74
CA TYR A 31 -9.31 -13.08 -7.88
C TYR A 31 -8.67 -13.55 -9.19
N SER A 32 -9.44 -13.44 -10.28
CA SER A 32 -8.96 -13.78 -11.61
C SER A 32 -7.87 -12.83 -12.11
N GLN A 33 -7.09 -13.28 -13.09
CA GLN A 33 -6.05 -12.48 -13.73
C GLN A 33 -6.59 -11.15 -14.27
N ILE A 34 -7.78 -11.16 -14.88
CA ILE A 34 -8.41 -9.95 -15.43
C ILE A 34 -8.74 -8.95 -14.32
N GLN A 35 -9.25 -9.43 -13.17
CA GLN A 35 -9.60 -8.56 -12.05
C GLN A 35 -8.36 -7.90 -11.44
N VAL A 36 -7.31 -8.67 -11.16
CA VAL A 36 -6.09 -8.10 -10.58
C VAL A 36 -5.35 -7.17 -11.55
N GLN A 37 -5.44 -7.39 -12.87
CA GLN A 37 -4.91 -6.47 -13.88
C GLN A 37 -5.74 -5.19 -13.98
N ALA A 38 -7.06 -5.28 -13.82
CA ALA A 38 -7.92 -4.10 -13.80
C ALA A 38 -7.64 -3.20 -12.59
N TRP A 39 -7.30 -3.78 -11.43
CA TRP A 39 -6.98 -3.01 -10.22
C TRP A 39 -5.54 -2.52 -10.17
N ALA A 40 -4.60 -3.36 -10.60
CA ALA A 40 -3.17 -3.07 -10.63
C ALA A 40 -2.64 -3.26 -12.06
N PRO A 41 -2.95 -2.32 -12.97
CA PRO A 41 -2.48 -2.40 -14.35
C PRO A 41 -0.96 -2.20 -14.42
N ASP A 42 -0.36 -2.80 -15.44
CA ASP A 42 1.08 -2.69 -15.73
C ASP A 42 1.46 -1.23 -16.03
N ASP A 43 0.62 -0.56 -16.83
CA ASP A 43 0.71 0.88 -17.10
C ASP A 43 -0.24 1.68 -16.19
N TYR A 44 0.22 2.83 -15.69
CA TYR A 44 -0.60 3.75 -14.89
C TYR A 44 -0.15 5.19 -15.07
N ASP A 45 -1.06 6.13 -14.80
CA ASP A 45 -0.75 7.55 -14.75
C ASP A 45 -0.04 7.88 -13.42
N GLN A 46 1.26 8.12 -13.49
CA GLN A 46 2.08 8.42 -12.32
C GLN A 46 1.67 9.75 -11.64
N PRO A 47 1.51 10.88 -12.36
CA PRO A 47 0.94 12.10 -11.77
C PRO A 47 -0.37 11.89 -11.02
N GLU A 48 -1.31 11.11 -11.57
CA GLU A 48 -2.58 10.82 -10.91
C GLU A 48 -2.40 9.96 -9.65
N TRP A 49 -1.51 8.97 -9.69
CA TRP A 49 -1.15 8.21 -8.48
C TRP A 49 -0.57 9.12 -7.39
N TYR A 50 0.37 10.00 -7.75
CA TYR A 50 1.03 10.91 -6.82
C TYR A 50 0.03 11.85 -6.16
N LYS A 51 -0.90 12.40 -6.97
CA LYS A 51 -2.00 13.23 -6.48
C LYS A 51 -2.91 12.44 -5.53
N ARG A 52 -3.31 11.21 -5.89
CA ARG A 52 -4.18 10.37 -5.07
C ARG A 52 -3.53 10.00 -3.73
N ILE A 53 -2.31 9.49 -3.75
CA ILE A 53 -1.63 9.02 -2.54
C ILE A 53 -1.35 10.19 -1.58
N SER A 54 -1.01 11.36 -2.12
CA SER A 54 -0.85 12.58 -1.33
C SER A 54 -2.17 13.05 -0.72
N ALA A 55 -3.28 12.92 -1.45
CA ALA A 55 -4.60 13.32 -0.97
C ALA A 55 -5.10 12.45 0.18
N ILE A 56 -4.88 11.13 0.13
CA ILE A 56 -5.28 10.23 1.22
C ILE A 56 -4.29 10.22 2.39
N ASN A 57 -3.08 10.79 2.22
CA ASN A 57 -2.08 11.01 3.27
C ASN A 57 -1.93 9.83 4.27
N PRO A 58 -1.57 8.64 3.77
CA PRO A 58 -1.64 7.41 4.56
C PRO A 58 -0.57 7.38 5.67
N PHE A 59 -0.74 6.47 6.62
CA PHE A 59 0.35 6.01 7.47
C PHE A 59 1.21 5.01 6.70
N VAL A 60 2.51 5.03 6.97
CA VAL A 60 3.53 4.22 6.33
C VAL A 60 4.29 3.43 7.40
N ALA A 61 4.37 2.12 7.22
CA ALA A 61 5.08 1.20 8.09
C ALA A 61 6.49 0.95 7.57
N ILE A 62 7.50 1.17 8.42
CA ILE A 62 8.92 1.01 8.10
C ILE A 62 9.53 -0.05 9.01
N LEU A 63 10.07 -1.12 8.42
CA LEU A 63 10.78 -2.17 9.14
C LEU A 63 12.25 -2.15 8.73
N ASN A 64 13.13 -1.87 9.69
CA ASN A 64 14.59 -1.85 9.46
C ASN A 64 15.03 -0.92 8.31
N GLY A 65 14.34 0.20 8.12
CA GLY A 65 14.62 1.19 7.06
C GLY A 65 13.89 0.95 5.74
N GLU A 66 13.18 -0.16 5.60
CA GLU A 66 12.40 -0.50 4.40
C GLU A 66 10.91 -0.21 4.64
N VAL A 67 10.23 0.37 3.65
CA VAL A 67 8.76 0.53 3.68
C VAL A 67 8.10 -0.81 3.43
N VAL A 68 7.31 -1.29 4.38
CA VAL A 68 6.72 -2.64 4.36
C VAL A 68 5.19 -2.64 4.38
N GLY A 69 4.55 -1.48 4.33
CA GLY A 69 3.10 -1.34 4.23
C GLY A 69 2.64 0.09 4.39
N TYR A 70 1.39 0.35 4.03
CA TYR A 70 0.73 1.63 4.26
C TYR A 70 -0.78 1.44 4.44
N ALA A 71 -1.41 2.37 5.14
CA ALA A 71 -2.86 2.41 5.28
C ALA A 71 -3.38 3.85 5.38
N ASP A 72 -4.43 4.15 4.64
CA ASP A 72 -5.29 5.31 4.89
C ASP A 72 -6.40 4.86 5.86
N VAL A 73 -6.29 5.32 7.10
CA VAL A 73 -7.32 5.13 8.13
C VAL A 73 -7.77 6.53 8.54
N GLN A 74 -9.02 6.84 8.23
CA GLN A 74 -9.62 8.15 8.46
C GLN A 74 -10.16 8.25 9.89
N ASP A 75 -10.39 9.48 10.37
CA ASP A 75 -10.81 9.76 11.75
C ASP A 75 -12.17 9.13 12.11
N ASP A 76 -13.02 8.86 11.12
CA ASP A 76 -14.31 8.18 11.27
C ASP A 76 -14.20 6.65 11.21
N GLY A 77 -12.99 6.12 11.00
CA GLY A 77 -12.70 4.69 10.86
C GLY A 77 -12.85 4.15 9.44
N TYR A 78 -13.15 4.97 8.44
CA TYR A 78 -13.12 4.55 7.04
C TYR A 78 -11.70 4.22 6.59
N ILE A 79 -11.55 3.13 5.83
CA ILE A 79 -10.27 2.67 5.29
C ILE A 79 -10.36 2.68 3.76
N ASP A 80 -9.67 3.61 3.08
CA ASP A 80 -9.61 3.62 1.61
C ASP A 80 -8.55 2.63 1.10
N HIS A 81 -7.33 2.74 1.61
CA HIS A 81 -6.19 1.90 1.22
C HIS A 81 -5.64 1.17 2.43
N PHE A 82 -5.35 -0.12 2.28
CA PHE A 82 -4.68 -0.90 3.31
C PHE A 82 -3.86 -2.02 2.68
N PHE A 83 -2.54 -1.85 2.63
CA PHE A 83 -1.65 -2.78 1.96
C PHE A 83 -0.41 -3.08 2.80
N CYS A 84 -0.08 -4.37 2.93
CA CYS A 84 1.19 -4.85 3.47
C CYS A 84 2.04 -5.38 2.32
N HIS A 85 3.36 -5.19 2.36
CA HIS A 85 4.28 -5.68 1.33
C HIS A 85 4.13 -7.20 1.14
N TRP A 86 4.07 -7.66 -0.12
CA TRP A 86 3.78 -9.06 -0.47
C TRP A 86 4.78 -10.08 0.13
N GLN A 87 6.02 -9.67 0.38
CA GLN A 87 7.05 -10.50 1.05
C GLN A 87 7.06 -10.39 2.59
N HIS A 88 6.19 -9.56 3.16
CA HIS A 88 6.12 -9.32 4.61
C HIS A 88 4.74 -9.64 5.21
N GLN A 89 3.94 -10.45 4.51
CA GLN A 89 2.66 -10.95 5.01
C GLN A 89 2.82 -11.73 6.32
N GLY A 90 1.82 -11.68 7.20
CA GLY A 90 1.80 -12.43 8.46
C GLY A 90 2.80 -11.98 9.54
N LYS A 91 3.49 -10.84 9.35
CA LYS A 91 4.50 -10.31 10.28
C LYS A 91 3.97 -9.23 11.25
N GLY A 92 2.64 -9.12 11.39
CA GLY A 92 2.01 -8.12 12.27
C GLY A 92 2.02 -6.67 11.77
N ILE A 93 2.42 -6.42 10.52
CA ILE A 93 2.47 -5.07 9.93
C ILE A 93 1.08 -4.45 9.86
N GLY A 94 0.08 -5.19 9.36
CA GLY A 94 -1.30 -4.70 9.31
C GLY A 94 -1.81 -4.31 10.70
N LYS A 95 -1.54 -5.13 11.72
CA LYS A 95 -1.91 -4.82 13.11
C LYS A 95 -1.27 -3.51 13.62
N ALA A 96 -0.09 -3.14 13.12
CA ALA A 96 0.58 -1.91 13.52
C ALA A 96 0.06 -0.65 12.78
N LEU A 97 -0.67 -0.84 11.68
CA LEU A 97 -1.25 0.24 10.86
C LEU A 97 -2.68 0.64 11.30
N GLN A 98 -3.25 -0.03 12.32
CA GLN A 98 -4.60 0.19 12.84
C GLN A 98 -4.63 0.34 14.36
#